data_AF-S4PAG2-F1
#
_entry.id   AF-S4PAG2-F1
#
_cell.length_a   1.000
_cell.length_b   1.000
_cell.length_c   1.000
_cell.angle_alpha   90.00
_cell.angle_beta   90.00
_cell.angle_gamma   90.00
#
_symmetry.space_group_name_H-M   'P 1'
#
loop_
_entity.id
_entity.type
_entity.pdbx_description
1 polymer ?
#
loop_
_entity_poly.entity_id
_entity_poly.type
_entity_poly.pdbx_seq_one_letter_code
_entity_poly.pdbx_strand_id
1 'polypeptide(L)'
;RQRTAAAAGNAAAQQERKVTIVGSPEAQWKAQYLIYEKMREEGFMSGSDDVRLTVEIVVASSQVGRIIGKGGQNVRELQRVTGSLIKLPEQPQPLAAAA
;
A
#
# COMPACT_ATOMS: atom_id res chain seq x y z
N ARG A 1 -40.95 22.50 15.83
CA ARG A 1 -39.82 22.17 16.73
C ARG A 1 -39.27 20.83 16.25
N GLN A 2 -38.65 20.80 15.08
CA GLN A 2 -37.19 20.89 14.85
C GLN A 2 -36.41 19.76 15.54
N ARG A 3 -36.10 18.76 14.71
CA ARG A 3 -34.88 17.93 14.64
C ARG A 3 -33.97 17.91 15.87
N THR A 4 -33.94 16.77 16.56
CA THR A 4 -32.74 16.28 17.28
C THR A 4 -32.17 15.16 16.42
N ALA A 5 -31.30 15.50 15.47
CA ALA A 5 -29.84 15.48 15.62
C ALA A 5 -29.33 14.03 15.64
N ALA A 6 -28.89 13.64 14.45
CA ALA A 6 -28.31 12.37 14.09
C ALA A 6 -27.21 11.91 15.05
N ALA A 7 -27.11 10.58 15.16
CA ALA A 7 -25.91 9.88 15.57
C ALA A 7 -24.68 10.46 14.85
N ALA A 8 -23.90 11.28 15.55
CA ALA A 8 -22.55 11.61 15.13
C ALA A 8 -21.70 10.38 15.45
N GLY A 9 -21.55 9.51 14.45
CA GLY A 9 -20.66 8.37 14.51
C GLY A 9 -19.27 8.83 14.88
N ASN A 10 -18.81 8.43 16.07
CA ASN A 10 -17.39 8.40 16.37
C ASN A 10 -16.80 7.13 15.76
N ALA A 11 -16.89 7.01 14.43
CA ALA A 11 -15.94 6.22 13.67
C ALA A 11 -14.69 7.08 13.61
N ALA A 12 -13.88 7.04 14.68
CA ALA A 12 -12.55 7.59 14.65
C ALA A 12 -11.88 7.00 13.40
N ALA A 13 -11.75 7.80 12.35
CA ALA A 13 -11.01 7.43 11.17
C ALA A 13 -9.63 7.05 11.67
N GLN A 14 -9.34 5.75 11.68
CA GLN A 14 -8.08 5.20 12.09
C GLN A 14 -7.06 5.84 11.15
N GLN A 15 -6.32 6.84 11.65
CA GLN A 15 -5.38 7.59 10.84
C GLN A 15 -4.30 6.61 10.39
N GLU A 16 -4.34 6.20 9.13
CA GLU A 16 -3.28 5.40 8.54
C GLU A 16 -1.97 6.20 8.62
N ARG A 17 -0.93 5.59 9.17
CA ARG A 17 0.40 6.19 9.29
C ARG A 17 1.37 5.41 8.43
N LYS A 18 2.12 6.14 7.60
CA LYS A 18 3.17 5.54 6.78
C LYS A 18 4.34 5.10 7.66
N VAL A 19 4.73 3.83 7.53
CA VAL A 19 5.94 3.26 8.15
C VAL A 19 7.03 3.17 7.09
N THR A 20 8.22 3.68 7.40
CA THR A 20 9.39 3.62 6.49
C THR A 20 10.38 2.59 7.02
N ILE A 21 10.71 1.59 6.21
CA ILE A 21 11.68 0.54 6.54
C ILE A 21 12.96 0.80 5.74
N VAL A 22 14.11 0.90 6.42
CA VAL A 22 15.43 1.14 5.80
C VAL A 22 16.39 0.05 6.24
N GLY A 23 17.05 -0.62 5.29
CA GLY A 23 18.00 -1.71 5.57
C GLY A 23 18.34 -2.53 4.33
N SER A 24 19.08 -3.62 4.51
CA SER A 24 19.31 -4.62 3.46
C SER A 24 18.00 -5.31 3.04
N PRO A 25 17.92 -5.96 1.86
CA PRO A 25 16.71 -6.66 1.42
C PRO A 25 16.18 -7.68 2.45
N GLU A 26 17.09 -8.44 3.07
CA GLU A 26 16.75 -9.41 4.11
C GLU A 26 16.17 -8.74 5.37
N ALA A 27 16.76 -7.63 5.81
CA ALA A 27 16.27 -6.88 6.95
C ALA A 27 14.88 -6.26 6.67
N GLN A 28 14.66 -5.76 5.45
CA GLN A 28 13.38 -5.21 5.02
C GLN A 28 12.28 -6.29 5.05
N TRP A 29 12.54 -7.46 4.46
CA TRP A 29 11.59 -8.57 4.48
C TRP A 29 11.26 -9.03 5.90
N LYS A 30 12.28 -9.15 6.76
CA LYS A 30 12.06 -9.53 8.16
C LYS A 30 11.22 -8.50 8.90
N ALA A 31 11.50 -7.21 8.74
CA ALA A 31 10.72 -6.14 9.34
C ALA A 31 9.26 -6.15 8.87
N GLN A 32 9.03 -6.31 7.57
CA GLN A 32 7.70 -6.37 6.99
C GLN A 32 6.89 -7.57 7.51
N TYR A 33 7.51 -8.75 7.61
CA TYR A 33 6.87 -9.95 8.16
C TYR A 33 6.46 -9.73 9.62
N LEU A 34 7.35 -9.19 10.45
CA LEU A 34 7.05 -8.94 11.87
C LEU A 34 5.95 -7.90 12.06
N ILE A 35 5.88 -6.87 11.20
CA ILE A 35 4.77 -5.91 11.22
C ILE A 35 3.44 -6.61 10.89
N TYR A 36 3.43 -7.47 9.88
CA TYR A 36 2.24 -8.24 9.50
C TYR A 36 1.73 -9.13 10.65
N GLU A 37 2.66 -9.86 11.29
CA GLU A 37 2.37 -10.72 12.43
C GLU A 37 1.83 -9.91 13.62
N LYS A 38 2.44 -8.75 13.90
CA LYS A 38 2.01 -7.86 14.97
C LYS A 38 0.60 -7.29 14.74
N MET A 39 0.29 -6.88 13.50
CA MET A 39 -1.04 -6.39 13.13
C MET A 39 -2.12 -7.49 13.25
N ARG A 40 -1.75 -8.75 13.00
CA ARG A 40 -2.64 -9.92 13.19
C ARG A 40 -2.90 -10.20 14.67
N GLU A 41 -1.86 -10.16 15.51
CA GLU A 41 -1.94 -10.48 16.94
C GLU A 41 -2.73 -9.45 17.75
N GLU A 42 -2.59 -8.15 17.43
CA GLU A 42 -3.24 -7.07 18.19
C GLU A 42 -4.75 -6.95 17.92
N GLY A 43 -5.35 -7.88 17.18
CA GLY A 43 -6.81 -7.99 17.10
C GLY A 43 -7.49 -6.75 16.51
N PHE A 44 -6.78 -5.99 15.66
CA PHE A 44 -7.32 -4.79 14.98
C PHE A 44 -8.50 -5.08 14.04
N MET A 45 -8.95 -6.34 13.93
CA MET A 45 -10.05 -6.73 13.06
C MET A 45 -11.06 -7.60 13.81
N SER A 46 -12.25 -7.06 13.96
CA SER A 46 -13.47 -7.77 14.34
C SER A 46 -13.97 -8.55 13.12
N GLY A 47 -13.45 -9.76 12.91
CA GLY A 47 -13.91 -10.65 11.84
C GLY A 47 -12.74 -11.34 11.14
N SER A 48 -13.06 -12.44 10.45
CA SER A 48 -12.15 -13.32 9.71
C SER A 48 -11.46 -12.68 8.49
N ASP A 49 -11.23 -11.37 8.51
CA ASP A 49 -10.55 -10.67 7.44
C ASP A 49 -9.05 -10.94 7.57
N ASP A 50 -8.42 -11.37 6.47
CA ASP A 50 -6.96 -11.43 6.38
C ASP A 50 -6.39 -10.02 6.51
N VAL A 51 -5.29 -9.87 7.24
CA VAL A 51 -4.57 -8.59 7.32
C VAL A 51 -4.13 -8.22 5.90
N ARG A 52 -4.58 -7.06 5.41
CA ARG A 52 -4.20 -6.52 4.09
C ARG A 52 -3.40 -5.24 4.30
N LEU A 53 -2.09 -5.32 4.10
CA LEU A 53 -1.19 -4.17 4.13
C LEU A 53 -0.84 -3.74 2.70
N THR A 54 -0.77 -2.43 2.47
CA THR A 54 -0.25 -1.86 1.22
C THR A 54 1.22 -1.48 1.40
N VAL A 55 2.05 -1.81 0.40
CA VAL A 55 3.49 -1.53 0.41
C VAL A 55 3.82 -0.65 -0.77
N GLU A 56 4.45 0.49 -0.50
CA GLU A 56 4.94 1.40 -1.51
C GLU A 56 6.46 1.27 -1.64
N ILE A 57 6.92 0.77 -2.79
CA ILE A 57 8.35 0.67 -3.10
C ILE A 57 8.73 1.83 -4.03
N VAL A 58 9.66 2.66 -3.59
CA VAL A 58 10.21 3.75 -4.40
C VAL A 58 11.35 3.22 -5.25
N VAL A 59 11.23 3.36 -6.57
CA VAL A 59 12.24 2.94 -7.54
C VAL A 59 12.57 4.09 -8.48
N ALA A 60 13.78 4.11 -9.03
CA ALA A 60 14.17 5.09 -10.03
C ALA A 60 13.31 4.95 -11.30
N SER A 61 12.83 6.07 -11.86
CA SER A 61 11.98 6.06 -13.06
C SER A 61 12.62 5.31 -14.24
N SER A 62 13.95 5.35 -14.35
CA SER A 62 14.71 4.62 -15.37
C SER A 62 14.62 3.10 -15.25
N GLN A 63 14.28 2.57 -14.07
CA GLN A 63 14.20 1.14 -13.79
C GLN A 63 12.76 0.61 -13.88
N VAL A 64 11.75 1.48 -13.80
CA VAL A 64 10.33 1.13 -13.83
C VAL A 64 9.97 0.32 -15.08
N GLY A 65 10.47 0.71 -16.26
CA GLY A 65 10.19 -0.01 -17.51
C GLY A 65 10.65 -1.47 -17.50
N ARG A 66 11.72 -1.80 -16.77
CA ARG A 66 12.19 -3.20 -16.61
C ARG A 66 11.26 -4.01 -15.71
N ILE A 67 10.66 -3.38 -14.70
CA ILE A 67 9.69 -4.03 -13.80
C ILE A 67 8.38 -4.31 -14.54
N ILE A 68 7.92 -3.38 -15.38
CA ILE A 68 6.71 -3.55 -16.20
C ILE A 68 6.90 -4.66 -17.24
N GLY A 69 8.07 -4.68 -17.90
CA GLY A 69 8.36 -5.58 -19.01
C GLY A 69 7.66 -5.18 -20.31
N LYS A 70 7.98 -5.87 -21.41
CA LYS A 70 7.41 -5.57 -22.73
C LYS A 70 5.88 -5.74 -22.69
N GLY A 71 5.16 -4.67 -23.04
CA GLY A 71 3.70 -4.65 -23.03
C GLY A 71 3.07 -5.02 -21.69
N GLY A 72 3.75 -4.83 -20.55
CA GLY A 72 3.23 -5.16 -19.23
C GLY A 72 3.27 -6.65 -18.86
N GLN A 73 3.97 -7.49 -19.64
CA GLN A 73 4.00 -8.94 -19.39
C GLN A 73 4.59 -9.29 -18.01
N ASN A 74 5.67 -8.63 -17.61
CA ASN A 74 6.38 -8.96 -16.37
C ASN A 74 5.54 -8.59 -15.13
N VAL A 75 4.92 -7.41 -15.12
CA VAL A 75 4.04 -7.01 -14.02
C VAL A 75 2.79 -7.91 -13.90
N ARG A 76 2.18 -8.32 -15.03
CA ARG A 76 1.05 -9.26 -15.00
C ARG A 76 1.45 -10.61 -14.42
N GLU A 77 2.63 -11.11 -14.79
CA GLU A 77 3.16 -12.36 -14.27
C GLU A 77 3.44 -12.26 -12.76
N LEU A 78 4.05 -11.16 -12.30
CA LEU A 78 4.27 -10.91 -10.88
C LEU A 78 2.95 -10.90 -10.09
N GLN A 79 1.89 -10.25 -10.61
CA GLN A 79 0.57 -10.28 -9.98
C GLN A 79 0.00 -11.70 -9.94
N ARG A 80 0.13 -12.45 -11.05
CA ARG A 80 -0.37 -13.82 -11.15
C ARG A 80 0.31 -14.77 -10.16
N VAL A 81 1.63 -14.68 -10.02
CA VAL A 81 2.43 -15.56 -9.16
C VAL A 81 2.26 -15.20 -7.68
N THR A 82 2.18 -13.91 -7.35
CA THR A 82 2.09 -13.45 -5.96
C THR A 82 0.67 -13.33 -5.44
N GLY A 83 -0.34 -13.34 -6.32
CA GLY A 83 -1.73 -13.01 -5.97
C GLY A 83 -1.93 -11.57 -5.51
N SER A 84 -0.91 -10.71 -5.64
CA SER A 84 -0.93 -9.33 -5.15
C SER A 84 -1.38 -8.36 -6.23
N LEU A 85 -2.04 -7.28 -5.83
CA LEU A 85 -2.38 -6.17 -6.72
C LEU A 85 -1.18 -5.22 -6.84
N ILE A 86 -0.51 -5.24 -7.98
CA ILE A 86 0.66 -4.39 -8.23
C ILE A 86 0.24 -3.19 -9.09
N LYS A 87 0.17 -2.01 -8.47
CA LYS A 87 -0.05 -0.74 -9.17
C LYS A 87 1.28 -0.02 -9.33
N LEU A 88 1.57 0.46 -10.53
CA LEU A 88 2.66 1.39 -10.77
C LEU A 88 2.04 2.75 -11.04
N PRO A 89 2.40 3.82 -10.30
CA PRO A 89 1.92 5.14 -10.61
C PRO A 89 2.43 5.53 -12.00
N GLU A 90 1.54 5.98 -12.88
CA GLU A 90 1.98 6.75 -14.04
C GLU A 90 2.75 7.95 -13.50
N GLN A 91 3.91 8.20 -14.09
CA GLN A 91 4.74 9.35 -13.77
C GLN A 91 3.80 10.56 -13.71
N PRO A 92 3.74 11.31 -12.58
CA PRO A 92 2.97 12.55 -12.56
C PRO A 92 3.53 13.35 -13.71
N GLN A 93 2.72 13.55 -14.74
CA GLN A 93 3.10 14.46 -15.81
C GLN A 93 3.39 15.76 -15.08
N PRO A 94 4.59 16.36 -15.22
CA PRO A 94 4.80 17.68 -14.68
C PRO A 94 3.76 18.53 -15.39
N LEU A 95 2.67 18.86 -14.69
CA LEU A 95 1.79 19.96 -15.07
C LEU A 95 2.77 21.08 -15.35
N ALA A 96 2.73 21.51 -16.60
CA ALA A 96 3.66 22.44 -17.22
C ALA A 96 4.26 23.38 -16.19
N ALA A 97 5.58 23.57 -16.27
CA ALA A 97 6.18 24.82 -15.84
C ALA A 97 5.33 25.95 -16.43
N ALA A 98 4.37 26.43 -15.63
CA ALA A 98 3.55 27.56 -15.95
C ALA A 98 4.51 28.74 -15.92
N ALA A 99 4.57 29.39 -17.07
CA ALA A 99 5.40 30.53 -17.43
C ALA A 99 5.38 31.65 -16.39
#